data_AF-A0A8H7URX5-F1
#
_entry.id   AF-A0A8H7URX5-F1
#
_cell.length_a   1.000
_cell.length_b   1.000
_cell.length_c   1.000
_cell.angle_alpha   90.00
_cell.angle_beta   90.00
_cell.angle_gamma   90.00
#
_symmetry.space_group_name_H-M   'P 1'
#
loop_
_entity.id
_entity.type
_entity.pdbx_description
1 polymer ?
#
loop_
_entity_poly.entity_id
_entity_poly.type
_entity_poly.pdbx_seq_one_letter_code
_entity_poly.pdbx_strand_id
1 'polypeptide(L)'
;MRLGSLSAELDAITREFDYGIVPGSATVFVKDEVNGIGRLDLTLLEGVMIVLEVTDQGYKVTSCSPLCNVDPALSTAHTVQAHLEAPFESMENLLMTISPMFRDRFQQELYNKLQSVQQQQQQTSQPNMIHMDQPLSLEQSTSLQPVFSNQPIHNHTQINTNNTTTTTSPNTNTNNNNNSSINANDLNTFDELNDWIN
;
A
#
# COMPACT_ATOMS: atom_id res chain seq x y z
N MET A 1 3.93 8.86 22.92
CA MET A 1 5.28 9.16 23.43
C MET A 1 6.28 8.58 22.44
N ARG A 2 7.02 9.42 21.71
CA ARG A 2 8.16 8.91 20.92
C ARG A 2 9.34 8.71 21.85
N LEU A 3 9.94 7.52 21.79
CA LEU A 3 11.00 7.10 22.72
C LEU A 3 12.43 7.41 22.20
N GLY A 4 12.57 7.97 21.01
CA GLY A 4 13.85 8.26 20.37
C GLY A 4 14.14 9.75 20.20
N SER A 5 15.41 10.10 20.03
CA SER A 5 15.81 11.45 19.57
C SER A 5 15.33 11.67 18.12
N LEU A 6 15.09 12.92 17.73
CA LEU A 6 14.75 13.27 16.33
C LEU A 6 15.76 12.65 15.33
N SER A 7 17.04 12.65 15.69
CA SER A 7 18.09 12.05 14.85
C SER A 7 17.92 10.55 14.64
N ALA A 8 17.53 9.82 15.68
CA ALA A 8 17.29 8.38 15.62
C ALA A 8 16.04 8.07 14.81
N GLU A 9 15.00 8.91 14.93
CA GLU A 9 13.77 8.77 14.14
C GLU A 9 14.04 8.96 12.64
N LEU A 10 14.78 10.02 12.28
CA LEU A 10 15.13 10.28 10.88
C LEU A 10 16.00 9.15 10.30
N ASP A 11 16.95 8.63 11.07
CA ASP A 11 17.78 7.48 10.70
C ASP A 11 16.95 6.19 10.58
N ALA A 12 15.99 5.95 11.48
CA ALA A 12 15.07 4.82 11.40
C ALA A 12 14.24 4.88 10.11
N ILE A 13 13.69 6.05 9.77
CA ILE A 13 12.91 6.24 8.54
C ILE A 13 13.71 5.82 7.29
N THR A 14 14.98 6.22 7.21
CA THR A 14 15.83 5.92 6.05
C THR A 14 16.16 4.44 5.87
N ARG A 15 15.89 3.59 6.87
CA ARG A 15 16.23 2.15 6.82
C ARG A 15 15.00 1.25 6.89
N GLU A 16 14.02 1.62 7.72
CA GLU A 16 12.90 0.75 8.04
C GLU A 16 11.88 0.67 6.90
N PHE A 17 11.73 1.74 6.11
CA PHE A 17 10.71 1.82 5.07
C PHE A 17 11.23 1.53 3.66
N ASP A 18 12.54 1.25 3.51
CA ASP A 18 13.22 1.06 2.22
C ASP A 18 12.58 -0.04 1.34
N TYR A 19 11.88 -1.02 1.92
CA TYR A 19 11.17 -2.07 1.18
C TYR A 19 9.87 -1.59 0.50
N GLY A 20 9.31 -0.48 0.97
CA GLY A 20 8.01 0.06 0.53
C GLY A 20 8.13 1.42 -0.16
N ILE A 21 9.33 1.97 -0.28
CA ILE A 21 9.67 3.16 -1.05
C ILE A 21 10.74 2.81 -2.08
N VAL A 22 11.14 3.76 -2.93
CA VAL A 22 12.30 3.57 -3.80
C VAL A 22 13.54 3.44 -2.91
N PRO A 23 14.29 2.32 -2.96
CA PRO A 23 15.41 2.08 -2.06
C PRO A 23 16.47 3.18 -2.15
N GLY A 24 16.92 3.68 -1.00
CA GLY A 24 17.93 4.75 -0.93
C GLY A 24 17.44 6.12 -1.43
N SER A 25 16.13 6.31 -1.61
CA SER A 25 15.56 7.61 -1.98
C SER A 25 15.33 8.53 -0.78
N ALA A 26 15.27 7.99 0.44
CA ALA A 26 15.02 8.77 1.63
C ALA A 26 16.26 9.61 2.02
N THR A 27 16.18 10.93 1.93
CA THR A 27 17.30 11.82 2.28
C THR A 27 16.86 12.93 3.23
N VAL A 28 17.58 13.07 4.35
CA VAL A 28 17.36 14.15 5.32
C VAL A 28 18.08 15.40 4.83
N PHE A 29 17.35 16.51 4.70
CA PHE A 29 17.93 17.79 4.27
C PHE A 29 17.73 18.93 5.27
N VAL A 30 16.85 18.77 6.27
CA VAL A 30 16.82 19.64 7.46
C VAL A 30 16.82 18.79 8.72
N LYS A 31 17.66 19.16 9.67
CA LYS A 31 17.70 18.59 11.01
C LYS A 31 17.85 19.71 12.04
N ASP A 32 16.74 20.07 12.67
CA ASP A 32 16.70 21.07 13.75
C ASP A 32 16.29 20.39 15.06
N GLU A 33 17.27 20.08 15.90
CA GLU A 33 17.05 19.46 17.20
C GLU A 33 16.51 20.45 18.26
N VAL A 34 16.65 21.77 18.05
CA VAL A 34 16.19 22.78 19.00
C VAL A 34 14.68 22.92 18.93
N ASN A 35 14.15 22.97 17.71
CA ASN A 35 12.71 23.05 17.47
C ASN A 35 12.05 21.67 17.33
N GLY A 36 12.83 20.58 17.30
CA GLY A 36 12.30 19.23 17.10
C GLY A 36 11.74 19.01 15.70
N ILE A 37 12.32 19.67 14.68
CA ILE A 37 11.85 19.64 13.30
C ILE A 37 12.88 18.94 12.41
N GLY A 38 12.49 17.83 11.80
CA GLY A 38 13.22 17.18 10.73
C GLY A 38 12.50 17.35 9.41
N ARG A 39 13.24 17.51 8.31
CA ARG A 39 12.67 17.39 6.96
C ARG A 39 13.49 16.43 6.12
N LEU A 40 12.79 15.56 5.44
CA LEU A 40 13.36 14.58 4.54
C LEU A 40 12.53 14.49 3.26
N ASP A 41 13.18 14.17 2.15
CA ASP A 41 12.49 13.73 0.94
C ASP A 41 12.52 12.21 0.87
N LEU A 42 11.53 11.63 0.18
CA LEU A 42 11.56 10.23 -0.23
C LEU A 42 10.77 10.06 -1.51
N THR A 43 11.01 8.97 -2.23
CA THR A 43 10.29 8.65 -3.46
C THR A 43 9.44 7.40 -3.26
N LEU A 44 8.15 7.53 -3.48
CA LEU A 44 7.20 6.41 -3.47
C LEU A 44 7.40 5.50 -4.69
N LEU A 45 7.03 4.23 -4.57
CA LEU A 45 7.21 3.23 -5.63
C LEU A 45 6.42 3.55 -6.91
N GLU A 46 5.37 4.36 -6.79
CA GLU A 46 4.55 4.85 -7.89
C GLU A 46 5.24 5.95 -8.71
N GLY A 47 6.43 6.41 -8.30
CA GLY A 47 7.17 7.47 -8.98
C GLY A 47 6.74 8.87 -8.53
N VAL A 48 6.39 9.04 -7.26
CA VAL A 48 6.05 10.33 -6.66
C VAL A 48 7.07 10.68 -5.59
N MET A 49 7.75 11.80 -5.75
CA MET A 49 8.62 12.36 -4.72
C MET A 49 7.77 13.16 -3.73
N ILE A 50 7.98 12.96 -2.45
CA ILE A 50 7.33 13.72 -1.39
C ILE A 50 8.36 14.33 -0.46
N VAL A 51 8.03 15.48 0.10
CA VAL A 51 8.76 16.08 1.21
C VAL A 51 7.95 15.91 2.47
N LEU A 52 8.59 15.37 3.49
CA LEU A 52 8.01 15.11 4.80
C LEU A 52 8.62 16.02 5.84
N GLU A 53 7.76 16.57 6.69
CA GLU A 53 8.16 17.19 7.94
C GLU A 53 7.85 16.24 9.09
N VAL A 54 8.89 15.98 9.90
CA VAL A 54 8.85 15.14 11.09
C VAL A 54 8.95 16.06 12.30
N THR A 55 7.92 16.06 13.13
CA THR A 55 7.85 16.85 14.37
C THR A 55 7.35 15.99 15.51
N ASP A 56 7.49 16.41 16.76
CA ASP A 56 6.98 15.66 17.92
C ASP A 56 5.48 15.32 17.85
N GLN A 57 4.70 16.04 17.04
CA GLN A 57 3.27 15.83 16.85
C GLN A 57 2.92 14.77 15.81
N GLY A 58 3.86 14.37 14.96
CA GLY A 58 3.54 13.48 13.85
C GLY A 58 4.45 13.64 12.64
N TYR A 59 3.89 13.18 11.53
CA TYR A 59 4.44 13.22 10.19
C TYR A 59 3.46 13.98 9.31
N LYS A 60 3.96 14.85 8.44
CA LYS A 60 3.10 15.49 7.43
C LYS A 60 3.83 15.66 6.12
N VAL A 61 3.07 15.56 5.03
CA VAL A 61 3.59 15.87 3.70
C VAL A 61 3.49 17.37 3.47
N THR A 62 4.62 18.02 3.19
CA THR A 62 4.65 19.46 2.88
C THR A 62 4.62 19.75 1.39
N SER A 63 5.11 18.81 0.58
CA SER A 63 5.02 18.91 -0.87
C SER A 63 5.08 17.54 -1.53
N CYS A 64 4.58 17.46 -2.75
CA CYS A 64 4.65 16.27 -3.58
C CYS A 64 4.85 16.64 -5.05
N SER A 65 5.60 15.82 -5.79
CA SER A 65 5.85 15.99 -7.21
C SER A 65 5.88 14.63 -7.92
N PRO A 66 5.03 14.38 -8.93
CA PRO A 66 5.15 13.20 -9.77
C PRO A 66 6.40 13.30 -10.63
N LEU A 67 7.23 12.25 -10.63
CA LEU A 67 8.47 12.19 -11.41
C LEU A 67 8.24 11.74 -12.86
N CYS A 68 7.09 11.14 -13.14
CA CYS A 68 6.70 10.66 -14.46
C CYS A 68 5.21 10.87 -14.72
N ASN A 69 4.86 11.05 -16.00
CA ASN A 69 3.48 11.28 -16.44
C ASN A 69 2.79 9.96 -16.79
N VAL A 70 2.72 9.04 -15.82
CA VAL A 70 2.03 7.75 -15.94
C VAL A 70 0.88 7.68 -14.93
N ASP A 71 -0.17 6.93 -15.24
CA ASP A 71 -1.39 6.90 -14.43
C ASP A 71 -1.15 6.58 -12.94
N PRO A 72 -0.29 5.61 -12.55
CA PRO A 72 0.00 5.35 -11.14
C PRO A 72 0.62 6.56 -10.42
N ALA A 73 1.55 7.26 -11.05
CA ALA A 73 2.21 8.43 -10.47
C ALA A 73 1.22 9.59 -10.30
N LEU A 74 0.40 9.86 -11.31
CA LEU A 74 -0.57 10.95 -11.29
C LEU A 74 -1.70 10.71 -10.28
N SER A 75 -2.27 9.50 -10.26
CA SER A 75 -3.32 9.14 -9.29
C SER A 75 -2.82 9.16 -7.84
N THR A 76 -1.59 8.69 -7.62
CA THR A 76 -0.94 8.75 -6.31
C THR A 76 -0.65 10.20 -5.92
N ALA A 77 -0.12 11.02 -6.83
CA ALA A 77 0.10 12.45 -6.57
C ALA A 77 -1.20 13.17 -6.18
N HIS A 78 -2.32 12.88 -6.84
CA HIS A 78 -3.64 13.41 -6.43
C HIS A 78 -4.05 12.95 -5.03
N THR A 79 -3.77 11.69 -4.68
CA THR A 79 -4.05 11.15 -3.33
C THR A 79 -3.20 11.85 -2.28
N VAL A 80 -1.92 12.07 -2.56
CA VAL A 80 -1.00 12.81 -1.67
C VAL A 80 -1.46 14.26 -1.52
N GLN A 81 -1.88 14.91 -2.61
CA GLN A 81 -2.38 16.28 -2.60
C GLN A 81 -3.58 16.47 -1.66
N ALA A 82 -4.48 15.49 -1.61
CA ALA A 82 -5.63 15.51 -0.70
C ALA A 82 -5.24 15.43 0.79
N HIS A 83 -4.00 15.01 1.10
CA HIS A 83 -3.46 14.84 2.44
C HIS A 83 -2.27 15.78 2.73
N LEU A 84 -2.06 16.81 1.90
CA LEU A 84 -1.03 17.81 2.16
C LEU A 84 -1.30 18.54 3.48
N GLU A 85 -0.23 18.75 4.25
CA GLU A 85 -0.25 19.35 5.58
C GLU A 85 -1.13 18.63 6.62
N ALA A 86 -1.71 17.47 6.28
CA ALA A 86 -2.46 16.64 7.21
C ALA A 86 -1.47 15.92 8.15
N PRO A 87 -1.66 15.98 9.48
CA PRO A 87 -0.81 15.29 10.43
C PRO A 87 -1.17 13.81 10.51
N PHE A 88 -0.16 12.96 10.49
CA PHE A 88 -0.24 11.52 10.70
C PHE A 88 0.53 11.12 11.96
N GLU A 89 -0.02 10.20 12.74
CA GLU A 89 0.59 9.74 13.99
C GLU A 89 1.89 8.96 13.74
N SER A 90 1.90 8.09 12.73
CA SER A 90 3.03 7.24 12.37
C SER A 90 3.33 7.30 10.86
N MET A 91 4.59 6.98 10.53
CA MET A 91 5.05 6.92 9.14
C MET A 91 4.34 5.80 8.37
N GLU A 92 4.07 4.65 9.00
CA GLU A 92 3.30 3.56 8.41
C GLU A 92 1.91 4.03 8.01
N ASN A 93 1.21 4.76 8.88
CA ASN A 93 -0.14 5.21 8.59
C ASN A 93 -0.15 6.20 7.41
N LEU A 94 0.83 7.12 7.38
CA LEU A 94 1.05 8.01 6.26
C LEU A 94 1.26 7.23 4.96
N LEU A 95 2.25 6.33 4.91
CA LEU A 95 2.58 5.56 3.71
C LEU A 95 1.44 4.63 3.28
N MET A 96 0.71 4.05 4.24
CA MET A 96 -0.49 3.25 3.99
C MET A 96 -1.58 4.06 3.30
N THR A 97 -1.77 5.31 3.69
CA THR A 97 -2.78 6.20 3.11
C THR A 97 -2.38 6.67 1.72
N ILE A 98 -1.12 7.10 1.54
CA ILE A 98 -0.71 7.83 0.33
C ILE A 98 -0.04 6.95 -0.74
N SER A 99 0.39 5.73 -0.42
CA SER A 99 1.05 4.81 -1.36
C SER A 99 0.34 3.46 -1.43
N PRO A 100 -0.48 3.22 -2.47
CA PRO A 100 -1.06 1.91 -2.74
C PRO A 100 0.00 0.78 -2.84
N MET A 101 1.15 1.04 -3.46
CA MET A 101 2.21 0.03 -3.59
C MET A 101 2.89 -0.27 -2.27
N PHE A 102 3.09 0.73 -1.39
CA PHE A 102 3.56 0.49 -0.03
C PHE A 102 2.62 -0.46 0.71
N ARG A 103 1.31 -0.21 0.63
CA ARG A 103 0.28 -1.04 1.26
C ARG A 103 0.34 -2.48 0.78
N ASP A 104 0.45 -2.70 -0.53
CA ASP A 104 0.57 -4.03 -1.10
C ASP A 104 1.84 -4.75 -0.63
N ARG A 105 2.97 -4.06 -0.58
CA ARG A 105 4.25 -4.60 -0.08
C ARG A 105 4.18 -4.97 1.39
N PHE A 106 3.59 -4.11 2.21
CA PHE A 106 3.41 -4.38 3.63
C PHE A 106 2.51 -5.60 3.86
N GLN A 107 1.40 -5.72 3.13
CA GLN A 107 0.52 -6.89 3.22
C GLN A 107 1.23 -8.18 2.80
N GLN A 108 2.02 -8.12 1.72
CA GLN A 108 2.83 -9.25 1.27
C GLN A 108 3.85 -9.67 2.34
N GLU A 109 4.53 -8.71 2.94
CA GLU A 109 5.53 -8.97 3.98
C GLU A 109 4.89 -9.58 5.24
N LEU A 110 3.72 -9.07 5.66
CA LEU A 110 2.95 -9.68 6.75
C LEU A 110 2.53 -11.12 6.43
N TYR A 111 2.05 -11.38 5.22
CA TYR A 111 1.66 -12.70 4.78
C TYR A 111 2.85 -13.68 4.82
N ASN A 112 4.02 -13.27 4.29
CA ASN A 112 5.23 -14.07 4.29
C ASN A 112 5.71 -14.41 5.71
N LYS A 113 5.67 -13.44 6.63
CA LYS A 113 6.02 -13.66 8.04
C LYS A 113 5.06 -14.67 8.70
N LEU A 114 3.76 -14.53 8.48
CA LEU A 114 2.76 -15.45 9.02
C LEU A 114 2.97 -16.89 8.51
N GLN A 115 3.22 -17.03 7.20
CA GLN A 115 3.49 -18.33 6.59
C GLN A 115 4.78 -18.98 7.13
N SER A 116 5.79 -18.17 7.44
CA SER A 116 7.06 -18.64 8.02
C SER A 116 6.87 -19.18 9.44
N VAL A 117 6.06 -18.52 10.27
CA VAL A 117 5.73 -18.99 11.63
C VAL A 117 4.95 -20.31 11.58
N GLN A 118 4.00 -20.43 10.65
CA GLN A 118 3.21 -21.65 10.49
C GLN A 118 4.08 -22.86 10.09
N GLN A 119 5.07 -22.65 9.22
CA GLN A 119 6.02 -23.70 8.82
C GLN A 119 6.96 -24.09 9.96
N GLN A 120 7.42 -23.15 10.78
CA GLN A 120 8.28 -23.45 11.93
C GLN A 120 7.57 -24.29 13.00
N GLN A 121 6.28 -24.06 13.26
CA GLN A 121 5.52 -24.86 14.24
C GLN A 121 5.32 -26.32 13.80
N GLN A 122 5.34 -26.61 12.49
CA GLN A 122 5.23 -27.98 12.00
C GLN A 122 6.55 -28.78 12.13
N GLN A 123 7.70 -28.10 12.23
CA GLN A 123 9.01 -28.76 12.38
C GLN A 123 9.37 -29.11 13.83
N THR A 124 8.78 -28.46 14.83
CA THR A 124 9.02 -28.76 16.26
C THR A 124 8.20 -29.95 16.81
N SER A 125 7.40 -30.62 15.96
CA SER A 125 6.59 -31.78 16.35
C SER A 125 7.23 -33.13 15.96
N GLN A 126 8.55 -33.31 16.14
CA GLN A 126 9.12 -34.66 16.24
C GLN A 126 9.48 -34.97 17.70
N PRO A 127 8.85 -35.98 18.33
CA PRO A 127 9.28 -36.47 19.62
C PRO A 127 10.61 -37.19 19.43
N ASN A 128 11.67 -36.58 19.93
CA ASN A 128 13.02 -37.16 20.02
C ASN A 128 12.98 -38.31 21.03
N MET A 129 12.52 -39.49 20.60
CA MET A 129 12.57 -40.72 21.39
C MET A 129 13.80 -41.55 20.99
N ILE A 130 14.76 -41.57 21.93
CA ILE A 130 15.65 -42.69 22.27
C ILE A 130 16.80 -42.99 21.27
N HIS A 131 18.03 -42.69 21.70
CA HIS A 131 19.20 -43.47 21.28
C HIS A 131 20.21 -43.60 22.43
N MET A 132 20.04 -44.63 23.26
CA MET A 132 21.08 -45.16 24.14
C MET A 132 20.99 -46.70 24.11
N ASP A 133 22.15 -47.33 23.90
CA ASP A 133 22.51 -48.75 23.99
C ASP A 133 22.38 -49.71 22.78
N GLN A 134 23.56 -50.01 22.21
CA GLN A 134 24.19 -51.32 21.90
C GLN A 134 23.60 -52.36 20.90
N PRO A 135 24.47 -53.28 20.35
CA PRO A 135 24.32 -53.81 18.98
C PRO A 135 23.96 -55.31 18.86
N LEU A 136 23.78 -55.71 17.59
CA LEU A 136 23.76 -57.06 16.98
C LEU A 136 22.52 -57.95 17.21
N SER A 137 21.71 -58.09 16.15
CA SER A 137 21.29 -59.40 15.62
C SER A 137 20.91 -59.28 14.13
N LEU A 138 21.48 -60.13 13.28
CA LEU A 138 20.92 -60.45 11.96
C LEU A 138 19.57 -61.15 12.18
N GLU A 139 18.52 -60.74 11.47
CA GLU A 139 17.60 -61.70 10.84
C GLU A 139 16.68 -61.05 9.78
N GLN A 140 16.18 -61.95 8.95
CA GLN A 140 15.67 -61.83 7.61
C GLN A 140 14.14 -61.69 7.61
N SER A 141 13.55 -61.02 6.60
CA SER A 141 12.29 -61.37 5.88
C SER A 141 11.32 -60.20 5.62
N THR A 142 11.06 -60.01 4.32
CA THR A 142 9.77 -59.80 3.63
C THR A 142 8.74 -58.75 4.08
N SER A 143 8.46 -57.86 3.12
CA SER A 143 7.16 -57.31 2.68
C SER A 143 6.20 -56.71 3.72
N LEU A 144 5.76 -55.47 3.44
CA LEU A 144 4.37 -55.14 3.08
C LEU A 144 4.28 -53.63 2.81
N GLN A 145 3.75 -53.27 1.63
CA GLN A 145 3.35 -51.90 1.30
C GLN A 145 2.06 -51.56 2.06
N PRO A 146 1.87 -50.29 2.49
CA PRO A 146 0.54 -49.74 2.66
C PRO A 146 0.14 -48.91 1.44
N VAL A 147 -0.91 -49.37 0.77
CA VAL A 147 -1.78 -48.58 -0.09
C VAL A 147 -2.59 -47.64 0.80
N PHE A 148 -2.52 -46.34 0.54
CA PHE A 148 -3.60 -45.41 0.92
C PHE A 148 -3.90 -44.47 -0.25
N SER A 149 -5.04 -44.75 -0.88
CA SER A 149 -5.84 -43.77 -1.60
C SER A 149 -6.22 -42.64 -0.65
N ASN A 150 -6.08 -41.39 -1.10
CA ASN A 150 -7.10 -40.37 -0.90
C ASN A 150 -6.97 -39.25 -1.93
N GLN A 151 -8.13 -38.87 -2.46
CA GLN A 151 -8.37 -38.08 -3.66
C GLN A 151 -8.10 -36.57 -3.49
N PRO A 152 -7.82 -35.84 -4.58
CA PRO A 152 -7.75 -34.38 -4.58
C PRO A 152 -9.15 -33.73 -4.58
N ILE A 153 -9.42 -32.88 -3.58
CA ILE A 153 -10.56 -31.97 -3.56
C ILE A 153 -10.25 -30.82 -4.53
N HIS A 154 -10.93 -30.79 -5.68
CA HIS A 154 -11.05 -29.59 -6.51
C HIS A 154 -12.13 -28.68 -5.92
N ASN A 155 -11.72 -27.55 -5.33
CA ASN A 155 -12.62 -26.42 -5.08
C ASN A 155 -12.73 -25.62 -6.38
N HIS A 156 -13.88 -25.74 -7.06
CA HIS A 156 -14.26 -24.89 -8.18
C HIS A 156 -15.51 -24.10 -7.80
N THR A 157 -15.32 -22.89 -7.27
CA THR A 157 -16.39 -21.91 -7.11
C THR A 157 -16.41 -21.03 -8.36
N GLN A 158 -17.27 -21.37 -9.32
CA GLN A 158 -17.63 -20.46 -10.42
C GLN A 158 -18.74 -19.53 -9.92
N ILE A 159 -18.40 -18.25 -9.76
CA ILE A 159 -19.39 -17.17 -9.67
C ILE A 159 -19.74 -16.80 -11.11
N ASN A 160 -20.95 -17.14 -11.51
CA ASN A 160 -21.54 -16.81 -12.79
C ASN A 160 -22.43 -15.56 -12.63
N THR A 161 -21.94 -14.41 -13.08
CA THR A 161 -22.71 -13.15 -13.18
C THR A 161 -22.58 -12.61 -14.60
N ASN A 162 -23.36 -13.21 -15.51
CA ASN A 162 -23.62 -12.65 -16.84
C ASN A 162 -25.11 -12.38 -16.98
N ASN A 163 -25.54 -11.16 -16.64
CA ASN A 163 -26.77 -10.57 -17.13
C ASN A 163 -26.39 -9.19 -17.68
N THR A 164 -26.51 -8.98 -19.00
CA THR A 164 -27.03 -7.77 -19.67
C THR A 164 -26.66 -7.83 -21.16
N THR A 165 -27.61 -8.17 -22.05
CA THR A 165 -27.78 -7.52 -23.36
C THR A 165 -29.09 -7.93 -24.05
N THR A 166 -29.94 -6.92 -24.28
CA THR A 166 -30.71 -6.61 -25.50
C THR A 166 -31.60 -7.66 -26.17
N THR A 167 -32.92 -7.41 -26.16
CA THR A 167 -33.82 -7.64 -27.32
C THR A 167 -35.01 -6.67 -27.31
N THR A 168 -34.96 -5.71 -28.25
CA THR A 168 -36.02 -5.24 -29.16
C THR A 168 -37.51 -5.44 -28.82
N SER A 169 -38.28 -4.34 -28.75
CA SER A 169 -39.47 -4.08 -29.60
C SER A 169 -40.04 -2.65 -29.39
N PRO A 170 -40.78 -2.10 -30.37
CA PRO A 170 -41.01 -0.68 -30.54
C PRO A 170 -42.29 -0.21 -29.84
N ASN A 171 -42.32 1.05 -29.37
CA ASN A 171 -43.59 1.76 -29.33
C ASN A 171 -43.42 3.29 -29.42
N THR A 172 -44.24 3.85 -30.29
CA THR A 172 -44.43 5.26 -30.62
C THR A 172 -44.98 6.05 -29.43
N ASN A 173 -44.43 7.23 -29.14
CA ASN A 173 -45.30 8.40 -28.97
C ASN A 173 -44.57 9.74 -29.13
N THR A 174 -45.01 10.44 -30.16
CA THR A 174 -44.93 11.87 -30.45
C THR A 174 -45.31 12.73 -29.25
N ASN A 175 -44.49 13.73 -28.88
CA ASN A 175 -45.03 15.09 -28.73
C ASN A 175 -43.96 16.18 -28.81
N ASN A 176 -44.27 17.18 -29.62
CA ASN A 176 -43.60 18.46 -29.80
C ASN A 176 -43.55 19.28 -28.49
N ASN A 177 -42.48 20.06 -28.29
CA ASN A 177 -42.61 21.52 -28.42
C ASN A 177 -41.28 22.27 -28.35
N ASN A 178 -41.23 23.27 -29.23
CA ASN A 178 -40.22 24.31 -29.40
C ASN A 178 -39.93 25.10 -28.11
N ASN A 179 -38.66 25.50 -27.91
CA ASN A 179 -38.37 26.93 -27.90
C ASN A 179 -36.87 27.21 -28.12
N SER A 180 -36.61 28.02 -29.14
CA SER A 180 -35.37 28.74 -29.38
C SER A 180 -35.17 29.81 -28.31
N SER A 181 -33.93 30.04 -27.88
CA SER A 181 -33.34 31.39 -27.82
C SER A 181 -31.86 31.33 -27.44
N ILE A 182 -31.07 31.82 -28.39
CA ILE A 182 -29.71 32.33 -28.24
C ILE A 182 -29.75 33.48 -27.24
N ASN A 183 -28.82 33.49 -26.28
CA ASN A 183 -28.34 34.75 -25.70
C ASN A 183 -26.86 34.60 -25.36
N ALA A 184 -26.06 35.43 -26.03
CA ALA A 184 -24.71 35.78 -25.64
C ALA A 184 -24.79 36.62 -24.37
N ASN A 185 -23.93 36.33 -23.38
CA ASN A 185 -23.26 37.28 -22.48
C ASN A 185 -22.44 36.50 -21.43
N ASP A 186 -21.37 37.15 -20.98
CA ASP A 186 -20.47 36.79 -19.88
C ASP A 186 -19.29 35.86 -20.18
N LEU A 187 -18.45 36.40 -21.07
CA LEU A 187 -17.01 36.45 -20.87
C LEU A 187 -16.71 37.53 -19.81
N ASN A 188 -16.28 37.16 -18.60
CA ASN A 188 -15.42 37.93 -17.66
C ASN A 188 -15.57 37.38 -16.22
N THR A 189 -14.64 36.54 -15.78
CA THR A 189 -14.46 36.24 -14.34
C THR A 189 -12.98 35.99 -14.03
N PHE A 190 -12.14 36.92 -14.49
CA PHE A 190 -10.70 36.89 -14.28
C PHE A 190 -10.19 38.31 -13.97
N ASP A 191 -10.72 38.95 -12.92
CA ASP A 191 -10.15 40.23 -12.43
C ASP A 191 -10.55 40.64 -11.00
N GLU A 192 -10.62 39.71 -10.05
CA GLU A 192 -11.06 40.03 -8.66
C GLU A 192 -10.11 39.52 -7.56
N LEU A 193 -8.79 39.49 -7.84
CA LEU A 193 -7.76 39.10 -6.86
C LEU A 193 -6.68 40.17 -6.61
N ASN A 194 -6.97 41.44 -6.92
CA ASN A 194 -5.98 42.53 -6.77
C ASN A 194 -6.30 43.56 -5.67
N ASP A 195 -7.24 43.26 -4.76
CA ASP A 195 -7.69 44.22 -3.74
C ASP A 195 -7.20 43.91 -2.30
N TRP A 196 -6.09 43.16 -2.16
CA TRP A 196 -5.50 42.81 -0.85
C TRP A 196 -4.17 43.49 -0.52
N ILE A 197 -3.82 44.56 -1.25
CA ILE A 197 -2.69 45.42 -0.89
C ILE A 197 -3.13 46.89 -0.91
N ASN A 198 -3.81 47.31 0.17
CA ASN A 198 -3.68 48.63 0.79
C ASN A 198 -4.34 48.65 2.17
#